data_AF-A0A831JSL4-F1
#
_entry.id   AF-A0A831JSL4-F1
#
_cell.length_a   1.000
_cell.length_b   1.000
_cell.length_c   1.000
_cell.angle_alpha   90.00
_cell.angle_beta   90.00
_cell.angle_gamma   90.00
#
_symmetry.space_group_name_H-M   'P 1'
#
loop_
_entity.id
_entity.type
_entity.pdbx_description
1 polymer ?
#
loop_
_entity_poly.entity_id
_entity_poly.type
_entity_poly.pdbx_seq_one_letter_code
_entity_poly.pdbx_strand_id
1 'polypeptide(L)' 'VSCFACGGKGCRVCGYTGWIEILGAGMVHPNVLRMSGIDPEKYSGFAFGLGIDRITMLKYGIEDLRLLFENDLRFIQQF' A
#
# COMPACT_ATOMS: atom_id res chain seq x y z
N VAL A 1 -5.91 -7.25 -1.63
CA VAL A 1 -7.03 -7.31 -0.65
C VAL A 1 -8.36 -7.17 -1.37
N SER A 2 -9.45 -7.68 -0.80
CA SER A 2 -10.79 -7.54 -1.38
C SER A 2 -11.19 -6.06 -1.47
N CYS A 3 -11.82 -5.66 -2.57
CA CYS A 3 -12.24 -4.27 -2.79
C CYS A 3 -13.26 -3.84 -1.73
N PHE A 4 -12.94 -2.79 -0.96
CA PHE A 4 -13.79 -2.27 0.12
C PHE A 4 -15.15 -1.75 -0.40
N ALA A 5 -15.18 -1.19 -1.60
CA ALA A 5 -16.39 -0.58 -2.17
C ALA A 5 -17.42 -1.61 -2.66
N CYS A 6 -16.99 -2.78 -3.15
CA CYS A 6 -17.91 -3.80 -3.70
C CYS A 6 -17.86 -5.14 -2.98
N GLY A 7 -17.06 -5.29 -1.92
CA GLY A 7 -16.88 -6.54 -1.20
C GLY A 7 -16.31 -7.68 -2.05
N GLY A 8 -15.60 -7.36 -3.14
CA GLY A 8 -15.03 -8.36 -4.06
C GLY A 8 -15.88 -8.72 -5.27
N LYS A 9 -17.08 -8.16 -5.44
CA LYS A 9 -17.95 -8.42 -6.61
C LYS A 9 -17.41 -7.87 -7.95
N GLY A 10 -16.52 -6.88 -7.89
CA GLY A 10 -16.02 -6.13 -9.05
C GLY A 10 -16.77 -4.80 -9.22
N CYS A 11 -16.01 -3.70 -9.33
CA CYS A 11 -16.52 -2.36 -9.63
C CYS A 11 -15.43 -1.50 -10.27
N ARG A 12 -15.77 -0.26 -10.64
CA ARG A 12 -14.83 0.71 -11.22
C ARG A 12 -13.56 0.91 -10.37
N VAL A 13 -13.68 0.94 -9.04
CA VAL A 13 -12.56 1.20 -8.11
C VAL A 13 -11.48 0.11 -8.20
N CYS A 14 -11.86 -1.16 -8.35
CA CYS A 14 -10.92 -2.28 -8.44
C CYS A 14 -10.66 -2.76 -9.89
N GLY A 15 -11.04 -1.97 -10.89
CA GLY A 15 -10.94 -2.39 -12.30
C GLY A 15 -11.73 -3.66 -12.59
N TYR A 16 -12.87 -3.87 -11.92
CA TYR A 16 -13.75 -5.03 -12.04
C TYR A 16 -13.14 -6.38 -11.63
N THR A 17 -11.95 -6.39 -11.02
CA THR A 17 -11.29 -7.63 -10.58
C THR A 17 -11.81 -8.16 -9.24
N GLY A 18 -12.43 -7.29 -8.43
CA GLY A 18 -12.75 -7.59 -7.04
C GLY A 18 -11.56 -7.39 -6.08
N TRP A 19 -10.36 -7.13 -6.58
CA TRP A 19 -9.13 -7.03 -5.81
C TRP A 19 -8.46 -5.67 -5.99
N ILE A 20 -7.83 -5.18 -4.91
CA ILE A 20 -7.02 -3.98 -4.93
C ILE A 20 -5.62 -4.34 -4.42
N GLU A 21 -4.62 -3.97 -5.21
CA GLU A 21 -3.22 -4.01 -4.80
C GLU A 21 -2.93 -2.88 -3.81
N ILE A 22 -2.30 -3.22 -2.68
CA ILE A 22 -2.00 -2.28 -1.59
C ILE A 22 -0.56 -2.36 -1.07
N LEU A 23 0.16 -3.45 -1.36
CA LEU A 23 1.55 -3.63 -0.93
C LEU A 23 2.32 -4.46 -1.95
N GLY A 24 3.62 -4.20 -2.04
CA GLY A 24 4.61 -5.09 -2.64
C GLY A 24 5.47 -5.72 -1.54
N ALA A 25 5.85 -6.97 -1.71
CA ALA A 25 6.71 -7.67 -0.77
C ALA A 25 7.56 -8.76 -1.43
N GLY A 26 8.62 -9.19 -0.78
CA GLY A 26 9.48 -10.24 -1.29
C GLY A 26 10.67 -10.55 -0.40
N MET A 27 11.38 -11.62 -0.78
CA MET A 27 12.65 -11.96 -0.15
C MET A 27 13.70 -10.90 -0.46
N VAL A 28 14.45 -10.49 0.55
CA VAL A 28 15.58 -9.58 0.38
C VAL A 28 16.63 -10.29 -0.46
N HIS A 29 17.07 -9.63 -1.52
CA HIS A 29 18.04 -10.20 -2.43
C HIS A 29 19.41 -10.42 -1.72
N PRO A 30 20.09 -11.57 -1.91
CA PRO A 30 21.36 -11.87 -1.23
C PRO A 30 22.45 -10.79 -1.35
N ASN A 31 22.51 -10.10 -2.49
CA ASN A 31 23.43 -8.97 -2.68
C ASN A 31 23.19 -7.81 -1.69
N VAL A 32 21.93 -7.53 -1.32
CA VAL A 32 21.60 -6.48 -0.33
C VAL A 32 22.10 -6.88 1.06
N LEU A 33 21.92 -8.15 1.44
CA LEU A 33 22.45 -8.68 2.69
C LEU A 33 23.98 -8.59 2.72
N ARG A 34 24.65 -9.03 1.65
CA ARG A 34 26.11 -8.99 1.52
C ARG A 34 26.66 -7.56 1.61
N MET A 35 26.03 -6.61 0.92
CA MET A 35 26.42 -5.20 0.96
C MET A 35 26.22 -4.57 2.35
N SER A 36 25.34 -5.14 3.17
CA SER A 36 25.09 -4.72 4.56
C SER A 36 25.93 -5.50 5.59
N GLY A 37 26.90 -6.32 5.15
CA GLY A 37 27.75 -7.12 6.05
C GLY A 37 27.07 -8.37 6.63
N ILE A 38 25.95 -8.82 6.04
CA ILE A 38 25.19 -9.99 6.49
C ILE A 38 25.44 -11.16 5.53
N ASP A 39 25.80 -12.33 6.08
CA ASP A 39 26.04 -13.56 5.33
C ASP A 39 24.71 -14.20 4.87
N PRO A 40 24.38 -14.22 3.56
CA PRO A 40 23.10 -14.71 3.05
C PRO A 40 22.93 -16.24 3.14
N GLU A 41 24.00 -17.01 3.39
CA GLU A 41 23.90 -18.46 3.60
C GLU A 41 23.45 -18.81 5.03
N LYS A 42 23.64 -17.88 5.98
CA LYS A 42 23.21 -18.02 7.38
C LYS A 42 21.90 -17.28 7.67
N TYR A 43 21.68 -16.15 7.01
CA TYR A 43 20.55 -15.27 7.27
C TYR A 43 19.77 -14.98 5.99
N SER A 44 18.46 -15.12 6.07
CA SER A 44 17.53 -14.66 5.04
C SER A 44 16.78 -13.41 5.52
N GLY A 45 16.20 -12.66 4.59
CA GLY A 45 15.41 -11.48 4.90
C GLY A 45 14.13 -11.44 4.07
N PHE A 46 13.10 -10.81 4.62
CA PHE A 46 11.86 -10.48 3.91
C PHE A 46 11.62 -8.98 4.08
N ALA A 47 11.24 -8.31 3.00
CA ALA A 47 10.94 -6.89 2.99
C ALA A 47 9.60 -6.64 2.30
N PHE A 48 8.93 -5.57 2.71
CA PHE A 48 7.67 -5.14 2.13
C PHE A 48 7.55 -3.62 2.16
N GLY A 49 6.73 -3.09 1.27
CA GLY A 49 6.44 -1.67 1.14
C GLY A 49 4.97 -1.43 0.87
N LEU A 50 4.45 -0.35 1.44
CA LEU A 50 3.08 0.12 1.25
C LEU A 50 3.07 1.65 1.19
N GLY A 51 2.14 2.21 0.43
CA GLY A 51 1.89 3.65 0.39
C GLY A 51 0.82 4.05 1.40
N ILE A 52 1.18 4.88 2.38
CA ILE A 52 0.22 5.33 3.41
C ILE A 52 -0.94 6.11 2.80
N ASP A 53 -0.68 6.90 1.74
CA ASP A 53 -1.69 7.68 1.03
C ASP A 53 -2.74 6.76 0.41
N ARG A 54 -2.28 5.69 -0.27
CA ARG A 54 -3.16 4.72 -0.91
C ARG A 54 -4.04 4.00 0.12
N ILE A 55 -3.48 3.59 1.25
CA ILE A 55 -4.25 2.94 2.31
C ILE A 55 -5.25 3.91 2.92
N THR A 56 -4.85 5.15 3.18
CA THR A 56 -5.71 6.20 3.72
C THR A 56 -6.89 6.48 2.78
N MET A 57 -6.63 6.63 1.48
CA MET A 57 -7.66 6.82 0.46
C MET A 57 -8.67 5.67 0.44
N LEU A 58 -8.20 4.42 0.47
CA LEU A 58 -9.09 3.25 0.49
C LEU A 58 -9.87 3.11 1.79
N LYS A 59 -9.25 3.43 2.93
CA LYS A 59 -9.86 3.30 4.25
C LYS A 59 -10.96 4.32 4.48
N TYR A 60 -10.75 5.56 4.05
CA TYR A 60 -11.67 6.68 4.28
C TYR A 60 -12.50 7.05 3.04
N GLY A 61 -12.33 6.34 1.92
CA GLY A 61 -13.04 6.63 0.68
C GLY A 61 -12.67 7.97 0.06
N ILE A 62 -11.42 8.42 0.23
CA ILE A 62 -10.94 9.68 -0.34
C ILE A 62 -10.69 9.45 -1.83
N GLU A 63 -11.40 10.19 -2.67
CA GLU A 63 -11.36 10.01 -4.13
C GLU A 63 -10.18 10.73 -4.80
N ASP A 64 -9.62 11.74 -4.13
CA ASP A 64 -8.55 12.59 -4.67
C ASP A 64 -7.35 12.67 -3.73
N LEU A 65 -6.19 12.23 -4.23
CA LEU A 65 -4.92 12.23 -3.51
C LEU A 65 -4.49 13.65 -3.07
N ARG A 66 -4.83 14.67 -3.85
CA ARG A 66 -4.41 16.06 -3.61
C ARG A 66 -4.94 16.62 -2.29
N LEU A 67 -6.10 16.14 -1.84
CA LEU A 67 -6.70 16.53 -0.56
C LEU A 67 -5.77 16.23 0.63
N LEU A 68 -4.89 15.23 0.53
CA LEU A 68 -3.89 14.92 1.55
C LEU A 68 -2.76 15.95 1.64
N PHE A 69 -2.56 16.78 0.60
CA PHE A 69 -1.44 17.73 0.50
C PHE A 69 -1.87 19.20 0.50
N GLU A 70 -3.16 19.49 0.23
CA GLU A 70 -3.68 20.86 0.13
C GLU A 70 -3.85 21.56 1.48
N ASN A 71 -3.85 20.81 2.60
CA ASN A 71 -4.02 21.33 3.96
C ASN A 71 -5.33 22.13 4.18
N ASP A 72 -6.41 21.76 3.48
CA ASP A 72 -7.72 22.38 3.69
C ASP A 72 -8.29 21.99 5.06
N LEU A 73 -8.58 22.99 5.90
CA LEU A 73 -9.14 22.77 7.23
C LEU A 73 -10.47 22.00 7.19
N ARG A 74 -11.28 22.18 6.15
CA ARG A 74 -12.56 21.46 5.97
C ARG A 74 -12.34 19.97 5.73
N PHE A 75 -11.22 19.60 5.11
CA PHE A 75 -10.83 18.20 4.91
C PHE A 75 -10.26 17.63 6.21
N ILE A 76 -9.32 18.35 6.84
CA ILE A 76 -8.63 17.91 8.06
C ILE A 76 -9.63 17.66 9.21
N GLN A 77 -10.64 18.51 9.36
CA GLN A 77 -11.65 18.41 10.43
C GLN A 77 -12.62 17.22 10.31
N GLN A 78 -12.56 16.43 9.23
CA GLN A 78 -13.41 15.23 9.06
C GLN A 78 -12.88 14.00 9.81
N PHE A 79 -11.65 14.08 10.34
CA PHE A 79 -10.92 12.99 11.00
C PHE A 79 -10.49 13.39 12.41
#